data_AF-A0A231VLN8-F1
#
_entry.id   AF-A0A231VLN8-F1
#
_cell.length_a   1.000
_cell.length_b   1.000
_cell.length_c   1.000
_cell.angle_alpha   90.00
_cell.angle_beta   90.00
_cell.angle_gamma   90.00
#
_symmetry.space_group_name_H-M   'P 1'
#
loop_
_entity.id
_entity.type
_entity.pdbx_description
1 polymer ?
#
loop_
_entity_poly.entity_id
_entity_poly.type
_entity_poly.pdbx_seq_one_letter_code
_entity_poly.pdbx_strand_id
1 'polypeptide(L)'
;MKKLDKVLISIVVSLVVISVVVGIFTRFSYKDNVSFSRISNNIDDYKIVVGDVDSDRAFYKNFYVENIKSLSDLELKSDYILKVRAEDDRKTLNNTLYTKVNVVKIYKGNDLKGKNYVYIYESCFFDVYNKTFYSQWGYNFMHSNDEYIVFLRKIKAPQGYHYKNNEGISFLFTSVPYGKYKLKDTGEVVTVDEKKIDQGLKYGDVKDLDIITSDSTVANRYESIKNEVLRKYK
;
A
#
# COMPACT_ATOMS: atom_id res chain seq x y z
N MET A 1 47.48 1.79 -37.40
CA MET A 1 46.01 1.94 -37.40
C MET A 1 45.60 2.77 -38.60
N LYS A 2 44.81 2.20 -39.50
CA LYS A 2 44.29 2.91 -40.68
C LYS A 2 43.33 4.01 -40.19
N LYS A 3 43.17 5.09 -40.97
CA LYS A 3 42.25 6.20 -40.63
C LYS A 3 40.82 5.70 -40.34
N LEU A 4 40.41 4.65 -41.04
CA LEU A 4 39.13 3.97 -40.85
C LEU A 4 39.00 3.36 -39.44
N ASP A 5 40.06 2.71 -38.93
CA ASP A 5 40.06 2.10 -37.59
C ASP A 5 39.91 3.17 -36.49
N LYS A 6 40.56 4.32 -36.65
CA LYS A 6 40.44 5.46 -35.70
C LYS A 6 39.03 6.04 -35.68
N VAL A 7 38.40 6.19 -36.85
CA VAL A 7 37.02 6.67 -36.97
C VAL A 7 36.05 5.69 -36.33
N LEU A 8 36.22 4.39 -36.58
CA LEU A 8 35.35 3.35 -36.04
C LEU A 8 35.46 3.23 -34.52
N ILE A 9 36.69 3.29 -33.97
CA ILE A 9 36.92 3.36 -32.52
C ILE A 9 36.26 4.60 -31.91
N SER A 10 36.39 5.77 -32.55
CA SER A 10 35.76 7.01 -32.07
C SER A 10 34.24 6.90 -32.01
N ILE A 11 33.61 6.26 -33.00
CA ILE A 11 32.16 6.03 -33.03
C ILE A 11 31.76 5.10 -31.88
N VAL A 12 32.47 3.98 -31.69
CA VAL A 12 32.17 3.03 -30.60
C VAL A 12 32.31 3.69 -29.23
N VAL A 13 33.38 4.44 -29.00
CA VAL A 13 33.58 5.18 -27.74
C VAL A 13 32.45 6.19 -27.52
N SER A 14 32.04 6.90 -28.56
CA SER A 14 30.93 7.87 -28.47
C SER A 14 29.62 7.17 -28.10
N LEU A 15 29.31 6.01 -28.70
CA LEU A 15 28.12 5.23 -28.37
C LEU A 15 28.12 4.71 -26.93
N VAL A 16 29.28 4.30 -26.41
CA VAL A 16 29.43 3.88 -25.01
C VAL A 16 29.19 5.06 -24.08
N VAL A 17 29.79 6.22 -24.36
CA VAL A 17 29.58 7.44 -23.55
C VAL A 17 28.11 7.86 -23.56
N ILE A 18 27.47 7.87 -24.73
CA ILE A 18 26.03 8.19 -24.85
C ILE A 18 25.19 7.19 -24.03
N SER A 19 25.48 5.88 -24.12
CA SER A 19 24.77 4.86 -23.35
C SER A 19 24.90 5.07 -21.84
N VAL A 20 26.10 5.42 -21.36
CA VAL A 20 26.33 5.72 -19.93
C VAL A 20 25.56 6.98 -19.52
N VAL A 21 25.62 8.05 -20.32
CA VAL A 21 24.91 9.31 -20.04
C VAL A 21 23.39 9.09 -20.01
N VAL A 22 22.84 8.38 -21.00
CA VAL A 22 21.41 8.01 -21.02
C VAL A 22 21.06 7.15 -19.81
N GLY A 23 21.89 6.17 -19.45
CA GLY A 23 21.67 5.34 -18.25
C GLY A 23 21.62 6.17 -16.96
N ILE A 24 22.49 7.18 -16.83
CA ILE A 24 22.48 8.11 -15.70
C ILE A 24 21.20 8.96 -15.70
N PHE A 25 20.81 9.55 -16.84
CA PHE A 25 19.57 10.33 -16.94
C PHE A 25 18.32 9.50 -16.63
N THR A 26 18.24 8.28 -17.17
CA THR A 26 17.16 7.34 -16.89
C THR A 26 17.13 6.95 -15.40
N ARG A 27 18.27 6.75 -14.76
CA ARG A 27 18.31 6.49 -13.30
C ARG A 27 17.75 7.66 -12.50
N PHE A 28 18.11 8.90 -12.87
CA PHE A 28 17.64 10.10 -12.19
C PHE A 28 16.18 10.46 -12.52
N SER A 29 15.61 9.94 -13.61
CA SER A 29 14.20 10.17 -13.92
C SER A 29 13.24 9.34 -13.06
N TYR A 30 13.68 8.20 -12.51
CA TYR A 30 12.83 7.40 -11.61
C TYR A 30 12.60 8.12 -10.28
N LYS A 31 11.32 8.29 -9.94
CA LYS A 31 10.87 8.75 -8.62
C LYS A 31 10.35 7.62 -7.73
N ASP A 32 10.54 6.37 -8.14
CA ASP A 32 10.19 5.21 -7.31
C ASP A 32 11.18 5.05 -6.15
N ASN A 33 10.70 4.57 -5.01
CA ASN A 33 11.45 4.47 -3.75
C ASN A 33 11.81 5.82 -3.13
N VAL A 34 11.02 6.87 -3.41
CA VAL A 34 11.14 8.15 -2.71
C VAL A 34 10.46 8.08 -1.34
N SER A 35 11.01 8.83 -0.39
CA SER A 35 10.33 9.07 0.88
C SER A 35 9.01 9.78 0.64
N PHE A 36 7.94 9.28 1.26
CA PHE A 36 6.59 9.86 1.18
C PHE A 36 6.57 11.35 1.58
N SER A 37 7.42 11.75 2.53
CA SER A 37 7.58 13.15 2.95
C SER A 37 7.90 14.14 1.81
N ARG A 38 8.48 13.65 0.69
CA ARG A 38 8.78 14.48 -0.48
C ARG A 38 7.56 14.78 -1.34
N ILE A 39 6.49 14.00 -1.18
CA ILE A 39 5.29 14.03 -2.03
C ILE A 39 4.02 14.34 -1.25
N SER A 40 4.06 14.27 0.09
CA SER A 40 2.92 14.50 0.98
C SER A 40 2.38 15.94 0.95
N ASN A 41 3.15 16.89 0.41
CA ASN A 41 2.70 18.27 0.28
C ASN A 41 1.58 18.38 -0.77
N ASN A 42 0.39 18.81 -0.32
CA ASN A 42 -0.81 19.01 -1.15
C ASN A 42 -1.43 17.72 -1.72
N ILE A 43 -1.26 16.57 -1.07
CA ILE A 43 -1.95 15.34 -1.48
C ILE A 43 -3.47 15.46 -1.43
N ASP A 44 -4.00 16.37 -0.60
CA ASP A 44 -5.43 16.64 -0.48
C ASP A 44 -6.05 17.09 -1.82
N ASP A 45 -5.26 17.69 -2.72
CA ASP A 45 -5.73 18.12 -4.04
C ASP A 45 -5.69 17.02 -5.12
N TYR A 46 -5.17 15.83 -4.79
CA TYR A 46 -5.02 14.75 -5.76
C TYR A 46 -6.40 14.18 -6.12
N LYS A 47 -6.61 13.84 -7.38
CA LYS A 47 -7.82 13.13 -7.81
C LYS A 47 -7.75 11.69 -7.34
N ILE A 48 -8.89 11.11 -7.00
CA ILE A 48 -8.95 9.71 -6.59
C ILE A 48 -9.27 8.84 -7.79
N VAL A 49 -8.58 7.71 -7.89
CA VAL A 49 -8.98 6.57 -8.72
C VAL A 49 -9.14 5.37 -7.80
N VAL A 50 -10.33 4.77 -7.81
CA VAL A 50 -10.58 3.52 -7.09
C VAL A 50 -10.45 2.36 -8.08
N GLY A 51 -9.51 1.46 -7.81
CA GLY A 51 -9.27 0.30 -8.66
C GLY A 51 -10.44 -0.68 -8.57
N ASP A 52 -10.93 -1.13 -9.73
CA ASP A 52 -12.01 -2.11 -9.83
C ASP A 52 -11.51 -3.51 -9.47
N VAL A 53 -12.23 -4.17 -8.56
CA VAL A 53 -11.97 -5.55 -8.11
C VAL A 53 -11.96 -6.52 -9.28
N ASP A 54 -12.85 -6.35 -10.26
CA ASP A 54 -13.02 -7.33 -11.33
C ASP A 54 -11.90 -7.27 -12.37
N SER A 55 -11.47 -6.07 -12.73
CA SER A 55 -10.39 -5.87 -13.71
C SER A 55 -9.04 -6.44 -13.25
N ASP A 56 -8.73 -6.36 -11.95
CA ASP A 56 -7.43 -6.75 -11.41
C ASP A 56 -7.45 -8.07 -10.61
N ARG A 57 -8.63 -8.71 -10.52
CA ARG A 57 -8.86 -9.92 -9.69
C ARG A 57 -7.84 -11.02 -9.95
N ALA A 58 -7.54 -11.27 -11.23
CA ALA A 58 -6.64 -12.34 -11.64
C ALA A 58 -5.22 -12.17 -11.09
N PHE A 59 -4.75 -10.93 -10.97
CA PHE A 59 -3.43 -10.58 -10.44
C PHE A 59 -3.42 -10.61 -8.91
N TYR A 60 -4.44 -10.04 -8.27
CA TYR A 60 -4.45 -9.84 -6.82
C TYR A 60 -4.98 -11.02 -5.99
N LYS A 61 -5.70 -11.98 -6.59
CA LYS A 61 -6.27 -13.15 -5.88
C LYS A 61 -5.25 -13.99 -5.11
N ASN A 62 -3.98 -13.96 -5.50
CA ASN A 62 -2.92 -14.71 -4.84
C ASN A 62 -2.33 -13.98 -3.63
N PHE A 63 -2.54 -12.66 -3.55
CA PHE A 63 -1.99 -11.81 -2.50
C PHE A 63 -3.02 -11.55 -1.39
N TYR A 64 -4.30 -11.41 -1.75
CA TYR A 64 -5.36 -11.02 -0.83
C TYR A 64 -6.51 -12.04 -0.78
N VAL A 65 -7.27 -12.01 0.30
CA VAL A 65 -8.52 -12.75 0.46
C VAL A 65 -9.70 -11.81 0.18
N GLU A 66 -10.50 -12.11 -0.85
CA GLU A 66 -11.68 -11.32 -1.23
C GLU A 66 -12.93 -11.69 -0.42
N ASN A 67 -13.17 -12.98 -0.22
CA ASN A 67 -14.43 -13.50 0.35
C ASN A 67 -14.42 -13.53 1.89
N ILE A 68 -14.13 -12.39 2.52
CA ILE A 68 -14.32 -12.22 3.96
C ILE A 68 -15.80 -12.00 4.24
N LYS A 69 -16.39 -12.82 5.12
CA LYS A 69 -17.81 -12.74 5.49
C LYS A 69 -18.06 -12.19 6.90
N SER A 70 -17.10 -12.33 7.80
CA SER A 70 -17.23 -11.95 9.21
C SER A 70 -15.85 -11.75 9.85
N LEU A 71 -15.82 -11.24 11.09
CA LEU A 71 -14.59 -11.14 11.87
C LEU A 71 -13.93 -12.51 12.07
N SER A 72 -14.71 -13.54 12.42
CA SER A 72 -14.18 -14.90 12.62
C SER A 72 -13.47 -15.44 11.37
N ASP A 73 -14.05 -15.20 10.18
CA ASP A 73 -13.45 -15.58 8.91
C ASP A 73 -12.14 -14.81 8.63
N LEU A 74 -12.12 -13.51 8.94
CA LEU A 74 -10.92 -12.67 8.84
C LEU A 74 -9.80 -13.14 9.78
N GLU A 75 -10.13 -13.45 11.04
CA GLU A 75 -9.21 -13.97 12.05
C GLU A 75 -8.61 -15.31 11.64
N LEU A 76 -9.43 -16.21 11.10
CA LEU A 76 -9.01 -17.53 10.64
C LEU A 76 -7.99 -17.42 9.50
N LYS A 77 -8.25 -16.55 8.52
CA LYS A 77 -7.43 -16.39 7.31
C LYS A 77 -6.20 -15.49 7.47
N SER A 78 -6.10 -14.77 8.58
CA SER A 78 -4.95 -13.92 8.89
C SER A 78 -3.83 -14.72 9.55
N ASP A 79 -2.58 -14.48 9.17
CA ASP A 79 -1.43 -15.07 9.86
C ASP A 79 -1.13 -14.28 11.16
N TYR A 80 -1.33 -12.96 11.11
CA TYR A 80 -1.04 -12.04 12.22
C TYR A 80 -2.22 -11.11 12.49
N ILE A 81 -2.39 -10.74 13.76
CA ILE A 81 -3.37 -9.75 14.21
C ILE A 81 -2.67 -8.85 15.22
N LEU A 82 -2.54 -7.57 14.91
CA LEU A 82 -1.72 -6.63 15.66
C LEU A 82 -2.52 -5.35 15.97
N LYS A 83 -2.26 -4.76 17.13
CA LYS A 83 -2.47 -3.33 17.36
C LYS A 83 -1.18 -2.61 16.98
N VAL A 84 -1.27 -1.64 16.09
CA VAL A 84 -0.11 -0.89 15.59
C VAL A 84 -0.36 0.60 15.61
N ARG A 85 0.72 1.39 15.57
CA ARG A 85 0.68 2.84 15.34
C ARG A 85 1.49 3.17 14.11
N ALA A 86 0.86 3.81 13.11
CA ALA A 86 1.54 4.13 11.86
C ALA A 86 2.56 5.27 12.04
N GLU A 87 3.71 5.17 11.38
CA GLU A 87 4.74 6.23 11.36
C GLU A 87 4.69 7.05 10.06
N ASP A 88 5.34 8.22 10.08
CA ASP A 88 5.62 9.01 8.88
C ASP A 88 6.72 8.39 8.00
N ASP A 89 7.49 7.43 8.53
CA ASP A 89 8.51 6.70 7.76
C ASP A 89 7.85 5.75 6.75
N ARG A 90 7.68 6.29 5.53
CA ARG A 90 7.05 5.60 4.41
C ARG A 90 7.83 5.81 3.13
N LYS A 91 7.80 4.78 2.29
CA LYS A 91 8.35 4.82 0.95
C LYS A 91 7.23 4.56 -0.05
N THR A 92 7.17 5.39 -1.07
CA THR A 92 6.34 5.10 -2.25
C THR A 92 7.12 4.11 -3.11
N LEU A 93 6.60 2.89 -3.22
CA LEU A 93 7.09 1.88 -4.15
C LEU A 93 6.13 1.80 -5.33
N ASN A 94 6.51 1.08 -6.38
CA ASN A 94 5.61 0.86 -7.51
C ASN A 94 4.31 0.19 -7.03
N ASN A 95 3.19 0.86 -7.24
CA ASN A 95 1.83 0.42 -6.87
C ASN A 95 1.59 0.11 -5.38
N THR A 96 2.40 0.63 -4.45
CA THR A 96 2.16 0.45 -3.00
C THR A 96 2.87 1.51 -2.15
N LEU A 97 2.28 1.82 -0.99
CA LEU A 97 2.96 2.53 0.09
C LEU A 97 3.56 1.51 1.06
N TYR A 98 4.88 1.58 1.26
CA TYR A 98 5.59 0.76 2.23
C TYR A 98 5.74 1.53 3.53
N THR A 99 4.93 1.17 4.51
CA THR A 99 4.75 1.95 5.75
C THR A 99 5.32 1.19 6.93
N LYS A 100 6.19 1.87 7.69
CA LYS A 100 6.64 1.39 8.99
C LYS A 100 5.55 1.62 10.03
N VAL A 101 5.29 0.61 10.84
CA VAL A 101 4.34 0.71 11.96
C VAL A 101 4.97 0.18 13.24
N ASN A 102 4.74 0.88 14.34
CA ASN A 102 5.12 0.43 15.67
C ASN A 102 4.14 -0.63 16.16
N VAL A 103 4.64 -1.73 16.69
CA VAL A 103 3.82 -2.78 17.28
C VAL A 103 3.48 -2.38 18.71
N VAL A 104 2.20 -2.13 18.97
CA VAL A 104 1.68 -1.79 20.31
C VAL A 104 1.28 -3.07 21.04
N LYS A 105 0.61 -4.00 20.34
CA LYS A 105 0.15 -5.28 20.91
C LYS A 105 0.06 -6.36 19.84
N ILE A 106 0.37 -7.59 20.20
CA ILE A 106 0.27 -8.77 19.33
C ILE A 106 -0.87 -9.64 19.85
N TYR A 107 -1.90 -9.85 19.03
CA TYR A 107 -3.03 -10.75 19.33
C TYR A 107 -2.86 -12.12 18.65
N LYS A 108 -2.24 -12.17 17.47
CA LYS A 108 -1.89 -13.39 16.74
C LYS A 108 -0.54 -13.22 16.03
N GLY A 109 0.29 -14.26 16.02
CA GLY A 109 1.63 -14.27 15.43
C GLY A 109 2.76 -14.19 16.45
N ASN A 110 2.94 -15.26 17.22
CA ASN A 110 3.88 -15.32 18.35
C ASN A 110 5.35 -15.10 17.97
N ASP A 111 5.72 -15.37 16.72
CA ASP A 111 7.06 -15.14 16.16
C ASP A 111 7.45 -13.65 16.10
N LEU A 112 6.48 -12.73 16.25
CA LEU A 112 6.75 -11.30 16.35
C LEU A 112 6.96 -10.80 17.79
N LYS A 113 6.86 -11.65 18.82
CA LYS A 113 7.12 -11.22 20.21
C LYS A 113 8.53 -10.63 20.34
N GLY A 114 8.61 -9.44 20.96
CA GLY A 114 9.86 -8.68 21.08
C GLY A 114 10.22 -7.80 19.88
N LYS A 115 9.42 -7.80 18.81
CA LYS A 115 9.56 -6.83 17.72
C LYS A 115 8.83 -5.54 18.07
N ASN A 116 9.55 -4.42 17.98
CA ASN A 116 9.00 -3.08 18.24
C ASN A 116 8.28 -2.49 17.03
N TYR A 117 8.60 -2.96 15.82
CA TYR A 117 8.00 -2.49 14.58
C TYR A 117 7.95 -3.60 13.52
N VAL A 118 7.06 -3.39 12.55
CA VAL A 118 6.96 -4.18 11.32
C VAL A 118 6.72 -3.22 10.14
N TYR A 119 6.74 -3.73 8.93
CA TYR A 119 6.35 -2.97 7.74
C TYR A 119 5.11 -3.57 7.09
N ILE A 120 4.30 -2.70 6.50
CA ILE A 120 3.10 -3.08 5.78
C ILE A 120 3.16 -2.49 4.38
N TYR A 121 2.92 -3.32 3.37
CA TYR A 121 2.64 -2.88 2.01
C TYR A 121 1.15 -2.52 1.95
N GLU A 122 0.85 -1.23 1.95
CA GLU A 122 -0.49 -0.69 1.84
C GLU A 122 -0.96 -0.74 0.39
N SER A 123 -2.23 -1.12 0.19
CA SER A 123 -2.85 -1.34 -1.14
C SER A 123 -3.29 -0.03 -1.80
N CYS A 124 -2.40 0.95 -1.83
CA CYS A 124 -2.62 2.24 -2.47
C CYS A 124 -1.28 2.88 -2.84
N PHE A 125 -1.32 3.88 -3.71
CA PHE A 125 -0.15 4.67 -4.04
C PHE A 125 -0.53 6.05 -4.58
N PHE A 126 0.46 6.93 -4.63
CA PHE A 126 0.33 8.28 -5.16
C PHE A 126 1.11 8.39 -6.47
N ASP A 127 0.41 8.68 -7.55
CA ASP A 127 1.02 9.14 -8.80
C ASP A 127 1.20 10.65 -8.72
N VAL A 128 2.44 11.04 -8.44
CA VAL A 128 2.85 12.44 -8.30
C VAL A 128 2.80 13.20 -9.62
N TYR A 129 2.99 12.51 -10.75
CA TYR A 129 3.01 13.15 -12.06
C TYR A 129 1.60 13.55 -12.48
N ASN A 130 0.64 12.63 -12.34
CA ASN A 130 -0.76 12.87 -12.69
C ASN A 130 -1.58 13.50 -11.55
N LYS A 131 -0.99 13.68 -10.36
CA LYS A 131 -1.67 14.12 -9.13
C LYS A 131 -2.88 13.24 -8.82
N THR A 132 -2.65 11.93 -8.78
CA THR A 132 -3.69 10.93 -8.56
C THR A 132 -3.36 10.07 -7.34
N PHE A 133 -4.34 9.88 -6.46
CA PHE A 133 -4.31 8.86 -5.43
C PHE A 133 -5.03 7.61 -5.94
N TYR A 134 -4.28 6.52 -6.09
CA TYR A 134 -4.81 5.23 -6.49
C TYR A 134 -5.12 4.40 -5.25
N SER A 135 -6.40 4.16 -5.03
CA SER A 135 -6.96 3.34 -3.94
C SER A 135 -7.35 1.97 -4.49
N GLN A 136 -6.58 0.92 -4.20
CA GLN A 136 -6.96 -0.42 -4.65
C GLN A 136 -8.15 -0.91 -3.83
N TRP A 137 -9.23 -1.29 -4.51
CA TRP A 137 -10.44 -1.86 -3.91
C TRP A 137 -10.98 -1.05 -2.72
N GLY A 138 -10.87 0.28 -2.83
CA GLY A 138 -11.34 1.21 -1.81
C GLY A 138 -10.45 1.37 -0.57
N TYR A 139 -9.21 0.89 -0.61
CA TYR A 139 -8.24 1.11 0.48
C TYR A 139 -7.83 2.58 0.57
N ASN A 140 -8.23 3.26 1.64
CA ASN A 140 -7.58 4.51 2.06
C ASN A 140 -6.30 4.18 2.84
N PHE A 141 -5.29 5.04 2.92
CA PHE A 141 -4.03 4.75 3.60
C PHE A 141 -4.06 5.07 5.11
N MET A 142 -3.16 4.50 5.91
CA MET A 142 -3.11 4.74 7.37
C MET A 142 -2.55 6.14 7.67
N HIS A 143 -3.16 6.90 8.56
CA HIS A 143 -2.66 8.22 8.97
C HIS A 143 -1.57 8.09 10.03
N SER A 144 -0.57 8.95 9.95
CA SER A 144 0.56 8.91 10.87
C SER A 144 0.13 9.22 12.29
N ASN A 145 0.76 8.54 13.24
CA ASN A 145 0.47 8.60 14.69
C ASN A 145 -0.90 8.05 15.11
N ASP A 146 -1.75 7.64 14.17
CA ASP A 146 -3.00 6.95 14.49
C ASP A 146 -2.75 5.46 14.78
N GLU A 147 -3.58 4.92 15.67
CA GLU A 147 -3.56 3.52 16.05
C GLU A 147 -4.59 2.70 15.26
N TYR A 148 -4.19 1.50 14.85
CA TYR A 148 -4.99 0.60 14.04
C TYR A 148 -4.96 -0.82 14.60
N ILE A 149 -6.07 -1.54 14.45
CA ILE A 149 -6.06 -3.00 14.44
C ILE A 149 -5.84 -3.45 13.01
N VAL A 150 -4.84 -4.30 12.78
CA VAL A 150 -4.49 -4.80 11.45
C VAL A 150 -4.47 -6.32 11.41
N PHE A 151 -4.98 -6.86 10.32
CA PHE A 151 -5.08 -8.27 9.99
C PHE A 151 -4.18 -8.53 8.80
N LEU A 152 -3.11 -9.31 9.02
CA LEU A 152 -2.00 -9.39 8.08
C LEU A 152 -1.68 -10.84 7.69
N ARG A 153 -1.09 -10.98 6.51
CA ARG A 153 -0.52 -12.22 5.99
C ARG A 153 0.95 -12.08 5.67
N LYS A 154 1.67 -13.19 5.80
CA LYS A 154 3.08 -13.26 5.42
C LYS A 154 3.23 -13.36 3.91
N ILE A 155 4.15 -12.59 3.35
CA ILE A 155 4.59 -12.77 1.97
C ILE A 155 5.46 -14.03 1.93
N LYS A 156 4.97 -15.12 1.34
CA LYS A 156 5.72 -16.38 1.30
C LYS A 156 6.94 -16.25 0.39
N ALA A 157 8.12 -16.55 0.93
CA ALA A 157 9.33 -16.71 0.13
C ALA A 157 9.20 -17.96 -0.76
N PRO A 158 9.64 -17.89 -2.03
CA PRO A 158 9.84 -19.07 -2.86
C PRO A 158 10.78 -20.07 -2.19
N GLN A 159 10.67 -21.34 -2.55
CA GLN A 159 11.57 -22.38 -2.03
C GLN A 159 13.04 -22.02 -2.33
N GLY A 160 13.90 -22.09 -1.31
CA GLY A 160 15.32 -21.76 -1.42
C GLY A 160 15.65 -20.26 -1.31
N TYR A 161 14.64 -19.38 -1.19
CA TYR A 161 14.87 -17.97 -0.96
C TYR A 161 14.88 -17.64 0.53
N HIS A 162 15.91 -16.94 0.98
CA HIS A 162 16.00 -16.38 2.32
C HIS A 162 15.66 -14.91 2.31
N TYR A 163 14.74 -14.50 3.18
CA TYR A 163 14.40 -13.10 3.36
C TYR A 163 15.66 -12.26 3.65
N LYS A 164 15.74 -11.11 2.97
CA LYS A 164 16.80 -10.11 3.15
C LYS A 164 16.25 -8.89 3.85
N ASN A 165 17.09 -8.20 4.62
CA ASN A 165 16.74 -6.95 5.27
C ASN A 165 15.43 -7.06 6.08
N ASN A 166 14.45 -6.22 5.76
CA ASN A 166 13.16 -6.14 6.45
C ASN A 166 12.10 -7.08 5.86
N GLU A 167 12.39 -7.87 4.83
CA GLU A 167 11.38 -8.73 4.16
C GLU A 167 10.71 -9.71 5.14
N GLY A 168 11.48 -10.25 6.10
CA GLY A 168 10.96 -11.19 7.10
C GLY A 168 9.98 -10.59 8.11
N ILE A 169 9.89 -9.26 8.17
CA ILE A 169 8.96 -8.49 9.01
C ILE A 169 8.09 -7.53 8.17
N SER A 170 7.92 -7.83 6.88
CA SER A 170 7.08 -7.07 5.96
C SER A 170 5.86 -7.89 5.56
N PHE A 171 4.69 -7.27 5.60
CA PHE A 171 3.40 -7.96 5.51
C PHE A 171 2.45 -7.28 4.51
N LEU A 172 1.47 -8.06 4.06
CA LEU A 172 0.30 -7.58 3.32
C LEU A 172 -0.92 -7.65 4.24
N PHE A 173 -1.94 -6.84 3.97
CA PHE A 173 -3.25 -7.05 4.58
C PHE A 173 -3.84 -8.41 4.16
N THR A 174 -4.58 -9.05 5.07
CA THR A 174 -5.30 -10.30 4.75
C THR A 174 -6.33 -10.07 3.65
N SER A 175 -7.02 -8.95 3.72
CA SER A 175 -8.01 -8.50 2.75
C SER A 175 -7.85 -7.00 2.58
N VAL A 176 -7.97 -6.49 1.35
CA VAL A 176 -7.76 -5.08 1.06
C VAL A 176 -8.79 -4.21 1.80
N PRO A 177 -10.12 -4.37 1.61
CA PRO A 177 -11.09 -3.54 2.30
C PRO A 177 -11.20 -3.85 3.80
N TYR A 178 -11.04 -5.12 4.22
CA TYR A 178 -11.36 -5.56 5.59
C TYR A 178 -10.14 -5.75 6.50
N GLY A 179 -8.93 -5.42 6.03
CA GLY A 179 -7.68 -5.75 6.71
C GLY A 179 -7.27 -4.80 7.84
N LYS A 180 -7.93 -3.64 7.99
CA LYS A 180 -7.54 -2.63 8.96
C LYS A 180 -8.71 -1.88 9.56
N TYR A 181 -8.54 -1.37 10.78
CA TYR A 181 -9.55 -0.61 11.51
C TYR A 181 -8.89 0.45 12.37
N LYS A 182 -9.22 1.72 12.15
CA LYS A 182 -8.74 2.85 12.96
C LYS A 182 -9.37 2.82 14.36
N LEU A 183 -8.59 3.05 15.42
CA LEU A 183 -9.08 2.98 16.81
C LEU A 183 -9.62 4.32 17.33
N LYS A 184 -9.07 5.42 16.83
CA LYS A 184 -9.43 6.80 17.20
C LYS A 184 -10.39 7.37 16.15
N ASP A 185 -11.45 7.99 16.64
CA ASP A 185 -12.61 8.47 15.88
C ASP A 185 -13.35 7.35 15.12
N THR A 186 -14.66 7.28 15.32
CA THR A 186 -15.55 6.41 14.54
C THR A 186 -15.70 7.00 13.15
N GLY A 187 -14.60 7.04 12.38
CA GLY A 187 -14.62 7.50 10.99
C GLY A 187 -15.81 6.85 10.29
N GLU A 188 -16.69 7.68 9.74
CA GLU A 188 -17.93 7.19 9.17
C GLU A 188 -17.61 6.32 7.96
N VAL A 189 -18.25 5.17 7.87
CA VAL A 189 -18.23 4.35 6.65
C VAL A 189 -19.30 4.92 5.75
N VAL A 190 -18.95 5.97 5.01
CA VAL A 190 -19.84 6.59 4.04
C VAL A 190 -19.57 5.99 2.67
N THR A 191 -20.61 5.51 2.01
CA THR A 191 -20.51 5.15 0.60
C THR A 191 -20.26 6.39 -0.23
N VAL A 192 -19.20 6.38 -1.03
CA VAL A 192 -18.87 7.47 -1.94
C VAL A 192 -19.65 7.26 -3.24
N ASP A 193 -20.34 8.29 -3.72
CA ASP A 193 -21.03 8.26 -5.01
C ASP A 193 -20.01 8.07 -6.15
N GLU A 194 -20.16 7.00 -6.91
CA GLU A 194 -19.29 6.65 -8.05
C GLU A 194 -19.20 7.79 -9.06
N LYS A 195 -20.30 8.51 -9.29
CA LYS A 195 -20.31 9.67 -10.20
C LYS A 195 -19.40 10.79 -9.71
N LYS A 196 -19.23 10.96 -8.40
CA LYS A 196 -18.30 11.96 -7.84
C LYS A 196 -16.85 11.52 -8.07
N ILE A 197 -16.56 10.23 -7.93
CA ILE A 197 -15.24 9.68 -8.24
C ILE A 197 -14.90 9.96 -9.71
N ASP A 198 -15.81 9.64 -10.64
CA ASP A 198 -15.65 9.85 -12.08
C ASP A 198 -15.47 11.33 -12.45
N GLN A 199 -16.09 12.24 -11.68
CA GLN A 199 -15.96 13.69 -11.85
C GLN A 199 -14.66 14.26 -11.26
N GLY A 200 -13.80 13.41 -10.68
CA GLY A 200 -12.51 13.80 -10.14
C GLY A 200 -12.57 14.27 -8.69
N LEU A 201 -13.29 13.53 -7.84
CA LEU A 201 -13.27 13.69 -6.38
C LEU A 201 -11.84 13.82 -5.87
N LYS A 202 -11.60 14.76 -4.96
CA LYS A 202 -10.28 15.01 -4.39
C LYS A 202 -10.03 14.11 -3.18
N TYR A 203 -8.78 13.74 -2.97
CA TYR A 203 -8.37 12.92 -1.84
C TYR A 203 -8.71 13.58 -0.50
N GLY A 204 -8.55 14.90 -0.40
CA GLY A 204 -8.89 15.66 0.81
C GLY A 204 -10.35 15.50 1.25
N ASP A 205 -11.26 15.19 0.33
CA ASP A 205 -12.69 15.01 0.62
C ASP A 205 -13.01 13.64 1.26
N VAL A 206 -12.11 12.66 1.11
CA VAL A 206 -12.31 11.30 1.64
C VAL A 206 -11.19 10.83 2.56
N LYS A 207 -10.17 11.66 2.82
CA LYS A 207 -8.98 11.28 3.58
C LYS A 207 -9.31 10.69 4.95
N ASP A 208 -10.41 11.13 5.57
CA ASP A 208 -10.82 10.67 6.90
C ASP A 208 -11.74 9.43 6.86
N LEU A 209 -12.13 8.94 5.68
CA LEU A 209 -12.88 7.70 5.54
C LEU A 209 -11.98 6.49 5.77
N ASP A 210 -12.54 5.45 6.42
CA ASP A 210 -11.84 4.19 6.62
C ASP A 210 -11.60 3.44 5.30
N ILE A 211 -12.64 3.42 4.45
CA ILE A 211 -12.65 2.82 3.11
C ILE A 211 -13.40 3.73 2.13
N ILE A 212 -13.07 3.63 0.84
CA ILE A 212 -13.63 4.42 -0.25
C ILE A 212 -14.39 3.46 -1.18
N THR A 213 -15.71 3.34 -1.03
CA THR A 213 -16.50 2.39 -1.83
C THR A 213 -17.86 2.97 -2.20
N SER A 214 -18.33 2.67 -3.41
CA SER A 214 -19.72 2.89 -3.84
C SER A 214 -20.61 1.68 -3.57
N ASP A 215 -20.03 0.50 -3.31
CA ASP A 215 -20.76 -0.74 -3.00
C ASP A 215 -21.20 -0.76 -1.53
N SER A 216 -22.51 -0.66 -1.33
CA SER A 216 -23.15 -0.71 -0.01
C SER A 216 -22.98 -2.07 0.69
N THR A 217 -22.81 -3.16 -0.06
CA THR A 217 -22.53 -4.50 0.49
C THR A 217 -21.15 -4.53 1.16
N VAL A 218 -20.15 -3.92 0.52
CA VAL A 218 -18.79 -3.80 1.07
C VAL A 218 -18.80 -2.87 2.29
N ALA A 219 -19.47 -1.73 2.19
CA ALA A 219 -19.60 -0.77 3.30
C ALA A 219 -20.26 -1.40 4.53
N ASN A 220 -21.43 -2.01 4.36
CA ASN A 220 -22.18 -2.66 5.46
C ASN A 220 -21.37 -3.80 6.09
N ARG A 221 -20.63 -4.57 5.27
CA ARG A 221 -19.79 -5.64 5.79
C ARG A 221 -18.61 -5.10 6.58
N TYR A 222 -17.92 -4.07 6.06
CA TYR A 222 -16.82 -3.44 6.76
C TYR A 222 -17.28 -2.88 8.11
N GLU A 223 -18.42 -2.18 8.14
CA GLU A 223 -18.99 -1.61 9.37
C GLU A 223 -19.37 -2.71 10.38
N SER A 224 -19.97 -3.80 9.92
CA SER A 224 -20.28 -4.96 10.77
C SER A 224 -19.01 -5.54 11.42
N ILE A 225 -17.97 -5.80 10.63
CA ILE A 225 -16.70 -6.34 11.14
C ILE A 225 -16.00 -5.31 12.05
N LYS A 226 -16.00 -4.03 11.69
CA LYS A 226 -15.43 -2.94 12.50
C LYS A 226 -16.01 -2.92 13.91
N ASN A 227 -17.34 -3.01 14.03
CA ASN A 227 -18.01 -3.03 15.33
C ASN A 227 -17.57 -4.24 16.18
N GLU A 228 -17.41 -5.41 15.57
CA GLU A 228 -16.88 -6.59 16.27
C GLU A 228 -15.41 -6.42 16.67
N VAL A 229 -14.58 -5.85 15.79
CA VAL A 229 -13.15 -5.61 16.03
C VAL A 229 -12.96 -4.64 17.18
N LEU A 230 -13.65 -3.51 17.15
CA LEU A 230 -13.54 -2.49 18.21
C LEU A 230 -14.03 -3.04 19.55
N ARG A 231 -15.06 -3.88 19.58
CA ARG A 231 -15.50 -4.54 20.82
C ARG A 231 -14.47 -5.55 21.37
N LYS A 232 -13.73 -6.25 20.50
CA LYS A 232 -12.83 -7.33 20.90
C LYS A 232 -11.39 -6.87 21.16
N TYR A 233 -10.92 -5.85 20.44
CA TYR A 233 -9.51 -5.49 20.34
C TYR A 233 -9.15 -4.05 20.72
N LYS A 234 -10.14 -3.17 20.93
CA LYS A 234 -9.92 -1.82 21.48
C LYS A 234 -9.73 -1.91 23.00
#